data_AF-X1L887-F1
#
_entry.id   AF-X1L887-F1
#
_cell.length_a   1.000
_cell.length_b   1.000
_cell.length_c   1.000
_cell.angle_alpha   90.00
_cell.angle_beta   90.00
_cell.angle_gamma   90.00
#
_symmetry.space_group_name_H-M   'P 1'
#
loop_
_entity.id
_entity.type
_entity.pdbx_description
1 polymer ?
#
loop_
_entity_poly.entity_id
_entity_poly.type
_entity_poly.pdbx_seq_one_letter_code
_entity_poly.pdbx_strand_id
1 'polypeptide(L)'
;MTKCVICERRPANGNGRCAPCDSKLEAQSNRQKPEQPKHYLTYRGHVVGLYPDGNGALKARLLNRKPENLPKSRTLNLNHYCEGYTRDKIKAFKRCILQLANA
;
A
#
# COMPACT_ATOMS: atom_id res chain seq x y z
N MET A 1 22.72 -24.54 -25.29
CA MET A 1 22.34 -23.11 -25.30
C MET A 1 20.88 -22.98 -24.92
N THR A 2 20.58 -22.45 -23.73
CA THR A 2 19.20 -22.23 -23.28
C THR A 2 18.60 -21.08 -24.10
N LYS A 3 17.46 -21.30 -24.76
CA LYS A 3 16.72 -20.23 -25.44
C LYS A 3 15.77 -19.55 -24.45
N CYS A 4 15.41 -18.29 -24.70
CA CYS A 4 14.40 -17.63 -23.89
C CYS A 4 13.05 -18.35 -24.03
N VAL A 5 12.41 -18.67 -22.89
CA VAL A 5 11.11 -19.36 -22.85
C VAL A 5 9.92 -18.55 -23.41
N ILE A 6 10.11 -17.27 -23.76
CA ILE A 6 9.06 -16.36 -24.26
C ILE A 6 9.33 -15.95 -25.72
N CYS A 7 10.58 -15.63 -26.03
CA CYS A 7 10.96 -15.00 -27.30
C CYS A 7 11.90 -15.88 -28.15
N GLU A 8 12.30 -17.05 -27.65
CA GLU A 8 13.25 -18.01 -28.23
C GLU A 8 14.66 -17.47 -28.60
N ARG A 9 14.90 -16.18 -28.38
CA ARG A 9 16.22 -15.55 -28.52
C ARG A 9 17.17 -16.00 -27.42
N ARG A 10 18.48 -15.85 -27.66
CA ARG A 10 19.52 -16.14 -26.67
C ARG A 10 19.32 -15.23 -25.43
N PRO A 11 19.12 -15.78 -24.22
CA PRO A 11 18.99 -15.02 -23.00
C PRO A 11 20.34 -14.40 -22.65
N ALA A 12 20.31 -13.15 -22.18
CA ALA A 12 21.51 -12.44 -21.73
C ALA A 12 21.98 -12.94 -20.36
N ASN A 13 21.05 -13.46 -19.54
CA ASN A 13 21.29 -13.86 -18.15
C ASN A 13 20.82 -15.31 -17.90
N GLY A 14 21.38 -15.96 -16.87
CA GLY A 14 21.12 -17.36 -16.49
C GLY A 14 19.68 -17.71 -16.08
N ASN A 15 18.75 -16.74 -16.07
CA ASN A 15 17.34 -16.92 -15.68
C ASN A 15 16.44 -17.48 -16.80
N GLY A 16 17.01 -17.92 -17.94
CA GLY A 16 16.24 -18.52 -19.03
C GLY A 16 15.32 -17.55 -19.79
N ARG A 17 15.47 -16.23 -19.59
CA ARG A 17 14.68 -15.18 -20.26
C ARG A 17 15.58 -14.12 -20.92
N CYS A 18 15.13 -13.60 -22.07
CA CYS A 18 15.77 -12.48 -22.74
C CYS A 18 15.44 -11.18 -21.98
N ALA A 19 16.41 -10.26 -21.83
CA ALA A 19 16.24 -8.98 -21.14
C ALA A 19 14.93 -8.23 -21.50
N PRO A 20 14.54 -8.09 -22.79
CA PRO A 20 13.29 -7.39 -23.13
C PRO A 20 12.02 -8.12 -22.66
N CYS A 21 12.04 -9.44 -22.53
CA CYS A 21 10.88 -10.17 -22.00
C CYS A 21 10.82 -10.11 -20.48
N ASP A 22 11.96 -10.10 -19.81
CA ASP A 22 12.01 -9.93 -18.36
C ASP A 22 11.48 -8.54 -17.96
N SER A 23 11.92 -7.48 -18.64
CA SER A 23 11.41 -6.12 -18.41
C SER A 23 9.90 -5.97 -18.70
N LYS A 24 9.37 -6.69 -19.69
CA LYS A 24 7.91 -6.71 -19.96
C LYS A 24 7.13 -7.37 -18.83
N LEU A 25 7.63 -8.48 -18.31
CA LEU A 25 7.03 -9.17 -17.16
C LEU A 25 7.11 -8.34 -15.89
N GLU A 26 8.25 -7.71 -15.63
CA GLU A 26 8.38 -6.78 -14.51
C GLU A 26 7.43 -5.58 -14.64
N ALA A 27 7.30 -5.02 -15.83
CA ALA A 27 6.35 -3.93 -16.09
C ALA A 27 4.89 -4.36 -15.88
N GLN A 28 4.51 -5.55 -16.34
CA GLN A 28 3.17 -6.11 -16.09
C GLN A 28 2.94 -6.40 -14.60
N SER A 29 3.91 -7.00 -13.92
CA SER A 29 3.86 -7.26 -12.48
C SER A 29 3.72 -5.97 -11.69
N ASN A 30 4.50 -4.94 -12.03
CA ASN A 30 4.44 -3.62 -11.40
C ASN A 30 3.10 -2.92 -11.63
N ARG A 31 2.49 -3.04 -12.82
CA ARG A 31 1.14 -2.50 -13.11
C ARG A 31 0.04 -3.19 -12.32
N GLN A 32 0.24 -4.45 -11.95
CA GLN A 32 -0.71 -5.23 -11.16
C GLN A 32 -0.52 -5.05 -9.65
N LYS A 33 0.51 -4.31 -9.21
CA LYS A 33 0.70 -4.05 -7.78
C LYS A 33 -0.49 -3.24 -7.26
N PRO A 34 -1.21 -3.74 -6.25
CA PRO A 34 -2.29 -2.98 -5.64
C PRO A 34 -1.73 -1.68 -5.10
N GLU A 35 -2.50 -0.60 -5.29
CA GLU A 35 -2.15 0.72 -4.79
C GLU A 35 -1.79 0.62 -3.30
N GLN A 36 -0.67 1.23 -2.90
CA GLN A 36 -0.22 1.18 -1.51
C GLN A 36 -0.69 2.42 -0.76
N PRO A 37 -1.24 2.27 0.46
CA PRO A 37 -1.52 3.40 1.33
C PRO A 37 -0.24 4.21 1.58
N LYS A 38 -0.33 5.53 1.50
CA LYS A 38 0.75 6.43 1.95
C LYS A 38 0.90 6.38 3.47
N HIS A 39 -0.23 6.39 4.17
CA HIS A 39 -0.30 6.33 5.62
C HIS A 39 -1.36 5.34 6.08
N TYR A 40 -1.21 4.88 7.32
CA TYR A 40 -2.16 4.03 8.00
C TYR A 40 -2.65 4.73 9.25
N LEU A 41 -3.95 4.63 9.53
CA LEU A 41 -4.55 5.06 10.79
C LEU A 41 -5.10 3.83 11.50
N THR A 42 -4.83 3.70 12.79
CA THR A 42 -5.38 2.60 13.59
C THR A 42 -6.14 3.12 14.80
N TYR A 43 -7.34 2.60 15.03
CA TYR A 43 -8.15 2.95 16.19
C TYR A 43 -9.09 1.79 16.57
N ARG A 44 -9.10 1.40 17.85
CA ARG A 44 -9.94 0.31 18.39
C ARG A 44 -9.90 -1.00 17.58
N GLY A 45 -8.74 -1.36 17.05
CA GLY A 45 -8.56 -2.57 16.23
C GLY A 45 -8.90 -2.40 14.75
N HIS A 46 -9.51 -1.29 14.34
CA HIS A 46 -9.73 -0.98 12.93
C HIS A 46 -8.49 -0.34 12.31
N VAL A 47 -8.22 -0.70 11.06
CA VAL A 47 -7.13 -0.16 10.25
C VAL A 47 -7.70 0.53 9.03
N VAL A 48 -7.28 1.77 8.80
CA VAL A 48 -7.65 2.56 7.62
C VAL A 48 -6.37 2.93 6.87
N GLY A 49 -6.36 2.68 5.56
CA GLY A 49 -5.32 3.14 4.66
C GLY A 49 -5.71 4.49 4.04
N LEU A 50 -4.75 5.42 3.99
CA LEU A 50 -4.87 6.70 3.30
C LEU A 50 -4.19 6.60 1.93
N TYR A 51 -4.99 6.64 0.88
CA TYR A 51 -4.59 6.53 -0.51
C TYR A 51 -4.54 7.90 -1.18
N PRO A 52 -3.56 8.20 -2.04
CA PRO A 52 -3.56 9.44 -2.80
C PRO A 52 -4.66 9.43 -3.86
N ASP A 53 -5.58 10.40 -3.82
CA ASP A 53 -6.73 10.46 -4.74
C ASP A 53 -6.43 11.25 -6.04
N GLY A 54 -5.16 11.41 -6.41
CA GLY A 54 -4.73 12.21 -7.57
C GLY A 54 -4.89 13.74 -7.42
N ASN A 55 -5.90 14.20 -6.68
CA ASN A 55 -6.24 15.62 -6.46
C ASN A 55 -5.51 16.24 -5.24
N GLY A 56 -4.42 15.62 -4.77
CA GLY A 56 -3.73 16.02 -3.53
C GLY A 56 -4.47 15.65 -2.24
N ALA A 57 -5.74 15.26 -2.32
CA ALA A 57 -6.51 14.71 -1.21
C ALA A 57 -6.10 13.25 -0.91
N LEU A 58 -6.28 12.85 0.36
CA LEU A 58 -6.11 11.46 0.79
C LEU A 58 -7.48 10.81 0.96
N LYS A 59 -7.70 9.71 0.25
CA LYS A 59 -8.90 8.89 0.36
C LYS A 59 -8.70 7.80 1.42
N ALA A 60 -9.56 7.80 2.42
CA ALA A 60 -9.57 6.79 3.45
C ALA A 60 -10.30 5.52 2.99
N ARG A 61 -9.70 4.34 3.18
CA ARG A 61 -10.35 3.04 2.94
C ARG A 61 -10.09 2.11 4.12
N LEU A 62 -11.13 1.43 4.58
CA LEU A 62 -11.00 0.40 5.61
C LEU A 62 -10.18 -0.78 5.06
N LEU A 63 -9.22 -1.24 5.85
CA LEU A 63 -8.38 -2.38 5.51
C LEU A 63 -8.67 -3.51 6.47
N ASN A 64 -8.87 -4.71 5.91
CA ASN A 64 -8.94 -5.93 6.69
C ASN A 64 -7.52 -6.43 7.02
N ARG A 65 -6.80 -5.66 7.84
CA ARG A 65 -5.43 -5.97 8.29
C ARG A 65 -5.34 -5.83 9.79
N LYS A 66 -4.49 -6.64 10.42
CA LYS A 66 -4.12 -6.45 11.83
C LYS A 66 -3.16 -5.27 11.96
N PRO A 67 -3.29 -4.44 13.01
CA PRO A 67 -2.42 -3.28 13.23
C PRO A 67 -0.95 -3.66 13.45
N GLU A 68 -0.69 -4.89 13.89
CA GLU A 68 0.64 -5.44 14.21
C GLU A 68 1.53 -5.59 12.97
N ASN A 69 0.92 -5.83 11.80
CA ASN A 69 1.63 -6.07 10.54
C ASN A 69 1.83 -4.78 9.73
N LEU A 70 1.59 -3.62 10.33
CA LEU A 70 1.70 -2.32 9.65
C LEU A 70 3.08 -1.68 9.87
N PRO A 71 3.62 -0.97 8.86
CA PRO A 71 4.87 -0.26 9.00
C PRO A 71 4.73 0.88 10.02
N LYS A 72 5.42 0.77 11.16
CA LYS A 72 5.36 1.74 12.26
C LYS A 72 5.64 3.18 11.82
N SER A 73 6.60 3.38 10.92
CA SER A 73 6.97 4.70 10.39
C SER A 73 5.87 5.42 9.61
N ARG A 74 4.88 4.67 9.10
CA ARG A 74 3.76 5.20 8.31
C ARG A 74 2.42 5.03 9.01
N THR A 75 2.40 4.58 10.26
CA THR A 75 1.19 4.22 10.99
C THR A 75 0.96 5.17 12.16
N LEU A 76 -0.20 5.82 12.17
CA LEU A 76 -0.65 6.67 13.27
C LEU A 76 -1.61 5.87 14.15
N ASN A 77 -1.15 5.55 15.37
CA ASN A 77 -1.97 4.85 16.35
C ASN A 77 -2.76 5.83 17.22
N LEU A 78 -4.05 6.00 16.90
CA LEU A 78 -4.95 6.93 17.57
C LEU A 78 -5.45 6.43 18.92
N ASN A 79 -5.10 5.20 19.33
CA ASN A 79 -5.39 4.71 20.68
C ASN A 79 -4.48 5.37 21.74
N HIS A 80 -3.31 5.85 21.33
CA HIS A 80 -2.36 6.57 22.19
C HIS A 80 -2.31 8.05 21.83
N TYR A 81 -1.59 8.82 22.64
CA TYR A 81 -1.29 10.22 22.34
C TYR A 81 -0.45 10.31 21.06
N CYS A 82 -0.87 11.14 20.12
CA CYS A 82 -0.15 11.39 18.87
C CYS A 82 0.47 12.79 18.95
N GLU A 83 1.79 12.85 19.08
CA GLU A 83 2.52 14.12 19.09
C GLU A 83 2.42 14.82 17.72
N GLY A 84 2.35 16.16 17.73
CA GLY A 84 2.21 16.97 16.51
C GLY A 84 0.79 17.08 15.93
N TYR A 85 -0.20 16.42 16.54
CA TYR A 85 -1.61 16.52 16.14
C TYR A 85 -2.46 17.21 17.20
N THR A 86 -3.28 18.16 16.77
CA THR A 86 -4.27 18.78 17.66
C THR A 86 -5.36 17.77 18.04
N ARG A 87 -5.93 17.94 19.22
CA ARG A 87 -6.98 17.06 19.75
C ARG A 87 -8.20 16.98 18.82
N ASP A 88 -8.57 18.08 18.18
CA ASP A 88 -9.67 18.13 17.20
C ASP A 88 -9.38 17.30 15.95
N LYS A 89 -8.15 17.34 15.42
CA LYS A 89 -7.75 16.47 14.31
C LYS A 89 -7.83 15.00 14.69
N ILE A 90 -7.36 14.64 15.90
CA ILE A 90 -7.46 13.26 16.41
C ILE A 90 -8.92 12.83 16.52
N LYS A 91 -9.82 13.69 17.02
CA LYS A 91 -11.26 13.39 17.08
C LYS A 91 -11.86 13.19 15.68
N ALA A 92 -11.52 14.05 14.72
CA ALA A 92 -11.99 13.93 13.35
C ALA A 92 -11.54 12.61 12.70
N PHE A 93 -10.26 12.22 12.88
CA PHE A 93 -9.76 10.94 12.39
C PHE A 93 -10.47 9.74 13.03
N LYS A 94 -10.65 9.75 14.36
CA LYS A 94 -11.40 8.69 15.06
C LYS A 94 -12.82 8.57 14.52
N ARG A 95 -13.52 9.69 14.32
CA ARG A 95 -14.88 9.71 13.77
C ARG A 95 -14.92 9.14 12.35
N CYS A 96 -13.97 9.51 11.49
CA CYS A 96 -13.88 8.99 10.12
C CYS A 96 -13.64 7.47 10.11
N ILE A 97 -12.73 6.95 10.94
CA ILE A 97 -12.48 5.51 11.04
C ILE A 97 -13.74 4.75 11.49
N LEU A 98 -14.42 5.25 12.53
CA LEU A 98 -15.64 4.61 13.02
C LEU A 98 -16.78 4.67 12.00
N GLN A 99 -16.90 5.76 11.24
CA GLN A 99 -17.87 5.86 10.15
C GLN A 99 -17.59 4.82 9.06
N LEU A 100 -16.33 4.66 8.66
CA LEU A 100 -15.94 3.66 7.66
C LEU A 100 -16.04 2.21 8.16
N ALA A 101 -15.90 1.99 9.46
CA ALA A 101 -16.04 0.67 10.07
C ALA A 101 -17.50 0.24 10.25
N ASN A 102 -18.43 1.19 10.36
CA ASN A 102 -19.85 0.97 10.57
C ASN A 102 -20.70 1.16 9.29
N ALA A 103 -20.08 1.54 8.16
CA ALA A 103 -20.72 1.70 6.85
C ALA A 103 -20.69 0.40 6.06
#